data_AF-A0A0K0DN62-F1
#
_entry.id   AF-A0A0K0DN62-F1
#
_cell.length_a   1.000
_cell.length_b   1.000
_cell.length_c   1.000
_cell.angle_alpha   90.00
_cell.angle_beta   90.00
_cell.angle_gamma   90.00
#
_symmetry.space_group_name_H-M   'P 1'
#
loop_
_entity.id
_entity.type
_entity.pdbx_description
1 polymer ?
#
loop_
_entity_poly.entity_id
_entity_poly.type
_entity_poly.pdbx_seq_one_letter_code
_entity_poly.pdbx_strand_id
1 'polypeptide(L)'
;CVISIHVRKYVKFQNEPSIIVTLGIGHDTTAEEKLLKVLPKSSKFYGVDPVHEVNEELYAKFGKFFPFAVGGKSKVSLASVFANGSYVDREVIHIEFVHFLLLLGHKVYDDIWIDAEGAEYELFPYFYRGGELDHSGITVCQFNIELQNLFKRKCVISIHVRRYVKFQNEPSIIVTLGIGQDTTAEEAILKVLPKSSKFYGVDPVHEVNEELYAKFGKFFPFAVGGKSKVSLASVFANGSYVDREVIHIEFVHFLLLLGHKVYDDIWIDAEGAEYELFPYFYRGGELDRSGITVCQFNIEVHIPDDPKKEMFRKFILTMLHNNRYAFFRIVLGFNIRLYFLNFSDSRCVHSPDDPKKEMFRKFILTMLHDNRYAFFRIVQASHIRLYFLNFSDSRCVSKYIFRQSTS
;
A
#
# COMPACT_ATOMS: atom_id res chain seq x y z
N CYS A 1 4.06 10.84 -19.56
CA CYS A 1 4.14 10.60 -18.11
C CYS A 1 5.41 11.27 -17.59
N VAL A 2 5.36 11.97 -16.45
CA VAL A 2 6.57 12.51 -15.81
C VAL A 2 6.96 11.52 -14.72
N ILE A 3 8.17 10.96 -14.77
CA ILE A 3 8.70 10.10 -13.71
C ILE A 3 9.00 10.98 -12.50
N SER A 4 7.97 11.22 -11.68
CA SER A 4 8.15 11.80 -10.35
C SER A 4 8.21 10.67 -9.33
N ILE A 5 9.29 9.89 -9.38
CA ILE A 5 9.70 9.08 -8.22
C ILE A 5 10.06 10.10 -7.14
N HIS A 6 9.21 10.21 -6.13
CA HIS A 6 9.55 10.97 -4.94
C HIS A 6 10.64 10.20 -4.19
N VAL A 7 11.91 10.46 -4.53
CA VAL A 7 13.14 10.02 -3.83
C VAL A 7 13.23 10.65 -2.42
N ARG A 8 12.10 10.90 -1.75
CA ARG A 8 12.03 11.48 -0.41
C ARG A 8 11.24 10.56 0.50
N LYS A 9 11.95 9.70 1.25
CA LYS A 9 12.07 9.81 2.73
C LYS A 9 12.61 8.58 3.48
N TYR A 10 12.96 7.46 2.86
CA TYR A 10 13.15 6.23 3.65
C TYR A 10 14.55 5.63 3.70
N VAL A 11 15.56 6.28 3.14
CA VAL A 11 16.92 5.74 3.18
C VAL A 11 17.91 6.86 3.45
N LYS A 12 18.57 6.81 4.62
CA LYS A 12 19.82 7.56 4.84
C LYS A 12 20.90 6.80 4.08
N PHE A 13 21.36 7.36 2.96
CA PHE A 13 22.46 6.79 2.20
C PHE A 13 23.71 6.78 3.08
N GLN A 14 24.25 5.59 3.34
CA GLN A 14 25.57 5.43 3.95
C GLN A 14 26.65 5.78 2.92
N ASN A 15 27.90 5.98 3.38
CA ASN A 15 29.05 6.27 2.51
C ASN A 15 29.46 5.08 1.62
N GLU A 16 28.74 3.96 1.65
CA GLU A 16 29.03 2.76 0.87
C GLU A 16 28.41 2.85 -0.54
N PRO A 17 29.17 2.52 -1.60
CA PRO A 17 28.62 2.47 -2.95
C PRO A 17 27.41 1.54 -3.05
N SER A 18 26.50 1.90 -3.95
CA SER A 18 25.27 1.14 -4.20
C SER A 18 25.22 0.59 -5.62
N ILE A 19 24.58 -0.56 -5.79
CA ILE A 19 24.28 -1.20 -7.08
C ILE A 19 22.80 -1.00 -7.42
N ILE A 20 22.53 -0.13 -8.38
CA ILE A 20 21.18 0.27 -8.80
C ILE A 20 20.87 -0.35 -10.17
N VAL A 21 19.70 -0.95 -10.30
CA VAL A 21 19.22 -1.54 -11.56
C VAL A 21 17.87 -0.93 -11.94
N THR A 22 17.73 -0.45 -13.17
CA THR A 22 16.46 0.01 -13.74
C THR A 22 16.04 -0.93 -14.88
N LEU A 23 14.86 -1.55 -14.77
CA LEU A 23 14.21 -2.32 -15.83
C LEU A 23 13.08 -1.48 -16.42
N GLY A 24 13.20 -1.11 -17.69
CA GLY A 24 12.32 -0.16 -18.38
C GLY A 24 12.63 1.28 -18.00
N ILE A 25 13.32 2.00 -18.90
CA ILE A 25 13.79 3.37 -18.67
C ILE A 25 12.74 4.39 -19.12
N GLY A 26 12.00 4.09 -20.20
CA GLY A 26 10.83 4.88 -20.60
C GLY A 26 11.14 6.34 -20.98
N HIS A 27 12.32 6.61 -21.54
CA HIS A 27 12.79 7.92 -22.03
C HIS A 27 12.92 9.02 -20.95
N ASP A 28 12.94 8.67 -19.65
CA ASP A 28 13.11 9.64 -18.56
C ASP A 28 14.02 9.07 -17.46
N THR A 29 15.19 9.67 -17.26
CA THR A 29 16.18 9.27 -16.24
C THR A 29 16.23 10.24 -15.05
N THR A 30 15.22 11.12 -14.92
CA THR A 30 15.23 12.19 -13.91
C THR A 30 15.36 11.66 -12.48
N ALA A 31 14.79 10.49 -12.22
CA ALA A 31 14.79 9.89 -10.89
C ALA A 31 16.16 9.26 -10.56
N GLU A 32 16.77 8.55 -11.51
CA GLU A 32 18.12 8.02 -11.44
C GLU A 32 19.14 9.14 -11.25
N GLU A 33 19.02 10.22 -12.02
CA GLU A 33 19.89 11.39 -11.90
C GLU A 33 19.77 12.08 -10.53
N LYS A 34 18.57 12.11 -9.94
CA LYS A 34 18.37 12.60 -8.57
C LYS A 34 19.03 11.68 -7.54
N LEU A 35 18.96 10.36 -7.76
CA LEU A 35 19.58 9.38 -6.89
C LEU A 35 21.12 9.42 -6.99
N LEU A 36 21.66 9.56 -8.20
CA LEU A 36 23.09 9.73 -8.46
C LEU A 36 23.69 10.90 -7.67
N LYS A 37 22.95 12.01 -7.51
CA LYS A 37 23.40 13.19 -6.76
C LYS A 37 23.55 12.97 -5.25
N VAL A 38 22.91 11.95 -4.70
CA VAL A 38 22.91 11.67 -3.25
C VAL A 38 23.67 10.40 -2.88
N LEU A 39 24.04 9.58 -3.86
CA LEU A 39 24.83 8.36 -3.67
C LEU A 39 26.34 8.61 -3.77
N PRO A 40 27.16 7.75 -3.15
CA PRO A 40 28.61 7.78 -3.36
C PRO A 40 28.96 7.61 -4.84
N LYS A 41 29.99 8.33 -5.30
CA LYS A 41 30.44 8.32 -6.72
C LYS A 41 30.82 6.94 -7.26
N SER A 42 31.21 6.01 -6.38
CA SER A 42 31.54 4.63 -6.73
C SER A 42 30.32 3.73 -6.93
N SER A 43 29.10 4.25 -6.77
CA SER A 43 27.85 3.53 -7.04
C SER A 43 27.71 3.22 -8.53
N LYS A 44 27.11 2.08 -8.85
CA LYS A 44 26.94 1.60 -10.22
C LYS A 44 25.47 1.61 -10.59
N PHE A 45 25.17 2.07 -11.79
CA PHE A 45 23.83 2.12 -12.36
C PHE A 45 23.79 1.22 -13.61
N TYR A 46 22.77 0.38 -13.69
CA TYR A 46 22.53 -0.54 -14.80
C TYR A 46 21.10 -0.36 -15.32
N GLY A 47 20.97 0.08 -16.56
CA GLY A 47 19.69 0.34 -17.20
C GLY A 47 19.42 -0.70 -18.29
N VAL A 48 18.21 -1.23 -18.34
CA VAL A 48 17.82 -2.25 -19.30
C VAL A 48 16.51 -1.84 -19.96
N ASP A 49 16.54 -1.68 -21.27
CA ASP A 49 15.38 -1.34 -22.07
C ASP A 49 15.58 -1.85 -23.50
N PRO A 50 14.57 -2.48 -24.13
CA PRO A 50 14.69 -2.91 -25.53
C PRO A 50 14.74 -1.76 -26.54
N VAL A 51 14.33 -0.54 -26.17
CA VAL A 51 14.41 0.67 -27.01
C VAL A 51 15.75 1.35 -26.72
N HIS A 52 16.62 1.45 -27.73
CA HIS A 52 17.99 1.93 -27.56
C HIS A 52 18.17 3.37 -28.02
N GLU A 53 17.39 3.82 -29.00
CA GLU A 53 17.59 5.06 -29.75
C GLU A 53 17.67 6.32 -28.87
N VAL A 54 16.90 6.34 -27.78
CA VAL A 54 16.90 7.45 -26.81
C VAL A 54 17.45 7.00 -25.45
N ASN A 55 17.06 5.82 -24.99
CA ASN A 55 17.41 5.36 -23.64
C ASN A 55 18.90 5.08 -23.47
N GLU A 56 19.61 4.62 -24.51
CA GLU A 56 21.04 4.39 -24.43
C GLU A 56 21.79 5.69 -24.18
N GLU A 57 21.49 6.74 -24.95
CA GLU A 57 22.12 8.05 -24.80
C GLU A 57 21.82 8.67 -23.43
N LEU A 58 20.58 8.55 -22.95
CA LEU A 58 20.20 9.06 -21.63
C LEU A 58 20.94 8.34 -20.51
N TYR A 59 20.96 7.00 -20.53
CA TYR A 59 21.48 6.21 -19.42
C TYR A 59 23.01 6.11 -19.42
N ALA A 60 23.65 6.13 -20.59
CA ALA A 60 25.11 6.08 -20.73
C ALA A 60 25.84 7.26 -20.06
N LYS A 61 25.12 8.35 -19.74
CA LYS A 61 25.65 9.52 -19.02
C LYS A 61 26.15 9.19 -17.61
N PHE A 62 25.61 8.15 -16.98
CA PHE A 62 25.92 7.81 -15.59
C PHE A 62 25.95 6.31 -15.28
N GLY A 63 25.53 5.46 -16.20
CA GLY A 63 25.43 4.02 -16.00
C GLY A 63 25.73 3.22 -17.26
N LYS A 64 25.52 1.91 -17.17
CA LYS A 64 25.65 0.99 -18.30
C LYS A 64 24.27 0.57 -18.81
N PHE A 65 24.05 0.71 -20.10
CA PHE A 65 22.82 0.36 -20.79
C PHE A 65 22.87 -1.06 -21.39
N PHE A 66 21.72 -1.74 -21.46
CA PHE A 66 21.55 -3.04 -22.10
C PHE A 66 20.30 -3.04 -23.00
N PRO A 67 20.44 -3.33 -24.31
CA PRO A 67 19.38 -3.21 -25.31
C PRO A 67 18.49 -4.46 -25.40
N PHE A 68 17.88 -4.86 -24.29
CA PHE A 68 16.93 -5.99 -24.26
C PHE A 68 15.88 -5.78 -23.17
N ALA A 69 14.81 -6.55 -23.21
CA ALA A 69 13.82 -6.60 -22.13
C ALA A 69 14.24 -7.64 -21.08
N VAL A 70 13.71 -7.52 -19.86
CA VAL A 70 13.87 -8.52 -18.80
C VAL A 70 12.52 -9.09 -18.42
N GLY A 71 12.44 -10.40 -18.26
CA GLY A 71 11.19 -11.11 -17.92
C GLY A 71 11.46 -12.42 -17.18
N GLY A 72 10.41 -13.23 -16.99
CA GLY A 72 10.53 -14.51 -16.27
C GLY A 72 11.23 -15.62 -17.06
N LYS A 73 11.46 -15.44 -18.37
CA LYS A 73 12.15 -16.41 -19.24
C LYS A 73 12.90 -15.70 -20.37
N SER A 74 14.02 -16.29 -20.78
CA SER A 74 14.72 -15.88 -21.98
C SER A 74 13.96 -16.36 -23.22
N LYS A 75 13.50 -15.42 -24.05
CA LYS A 75 12.71 -15.68 -25.26
C LYS A 75 12.73 -14.47 -26.18
N VAL A 76 12.30 -14.65 -27.42
CA VAL A 76 11.90 -13.55 -28.30
C VAL A 76 10.37 -13.47 -28.25
N SER A 77 9.81 -12.31 -27.93
CA SER A 77 8.36 -12.12 -27.90
C SER A 77 7.95 -10.66 -28.08
N LEU A 78 6.67 -10.43 -28.39
CA LEU A 78 6.09 -9.10 -28.43
C LEU A 78 6.08 -8.45 -27.04
N ALA A 79 6.52 -7.20 -26.96
CA ALA A 79 6.38 -6.33 -25.81
C ALA A 79 5.88 -4.95 -26.26
N SER A 80 5.04 -4.32 -25.45
CA SER A 80 4.65 -2.93 -25.62
C SER A 80 5.83 -2.05 -25.23
N VAL A 81 6.36 -1.29 -26.18
CA VAL A 81 7.51 -0.41 -25.97
C VAL A 81 7.18 1.01 -26.37
N PHE A 82 7.71 1.99 -25.64
CA PHE A 82 7.53 3.39 -25.99
C PHE A 82 8.54 3.80 -27.06
N ALA A 83 8.07 3.98 -28.29
CA ALA A 83 8.91 4.38 -29.41
C ALA A 83 8.21 5.45 -30.27
N ASN A 84 8.98 6.42 -30.77
CA ASN A 84 8.46 7.52 -31.61
C ASN A 84 7.28 8.29 -30.98
N GLY A 85 7.27 8.45 -29.64
CA GLY A 85 6.25 9.21 -28.93
C GLY A 85 4.96 8.46 -28.62
N SER A 86 4.89 7.15 -28.89
CA SER A 86 3.71 6.32 -28.58
C SER A 86 4.11 4.89 -28.18
N TYR A 87 3.20 4.17 -27.52
CA TYR A 87 3.40 2.74 -27.25
C TYR A 87 3.06 1.92 -28.49
N VAL A 88 3.98 1.03 -28.86
CA VAL A 88 3.85 0.13 -30.00
C VAL A 88 4.32 -1.27 -29.59
N ASP A 89 3.65 -2.30 -30.05
CA ASP A 89 4.11 -3.67 -29.85
C ASP A 89 5.28 -3.95 -30.79
N ARG A 90 6.42 -4.35 -30.23
CA ARG A 90 7.61 -4.78 -30.99
C ARG A 90 8.09 -6.12 -30.49
N GLU A 91 8.65 -6.90 -31.41
CA GLU A 91 9.32 -8.14 -31.05
C GLU A 91 10.68 -7.81 -30.44
N VAL A 92 10.90 -8.24 -29.19
CA VAL A 92 12.11 -7.92 -28.42
C VAL A 92 12.70 -9.18 -27.82
N ILE A 93 14.01 -9.14 -27.57
CA ILE A 93 14.71 -10.18 -26.83
C ILE A 93 14.42 -9.95 -25.35
N HIS A 94 13.83 -10.94 -24.69
CA HIS A 94 13.74 -11.02 -23.24
C HIS A 94 14.89 -11.86 -22.72
N ILE A 95 15.54 -11.36 -21.67
CA ILE A 95 16.50 -12.12 -20.86
C ILE A 95 15.84 -12.44 -19.52
N GLU A 96 16.01 -13.68 -19.07
CA GLU A 96 15.56 -14.13 -17.76
C GLU A 96 16.20 -13.28 -16.65
N PHE A 97 15.40 -12.85 -15.67
CA PHE A 97 15.79 -11.87 -14.66
C PHE A 97 17.04 -12.27 -13.86
N VAL A 98 17.11 -13.49 -13.35
CA VAL A 98 18.28 -13.97 -12.59
C VAL A 98 19.50 -14.06 -13.50
N HIS A 99 19.35 -14.56 -14.71
CA HIS A 99 20.43 -14.62 -15.69
C HIS A 99 21.00 -13.24 -15.96
N PHE A 100 20.14 -12.23 -16.15
CA PHE A 100 20.57 -10.85 -16.30
C PHE A 100 21.37 -10.35 -15.09
N LEU A 101 20.88 -10.56 -13.87
CA LEU A 101 21.61 -10.15 -12.67
C LEU A 101 22.97 -10.86 -12.58
N LEU A 102 23.03 -12.17 -12.84
CA LEU A 102 24.29 -12.93 -12.86
C LEU A 102 25.29 -12.38 -13.89
N LEU A 103 24.83 -11.89 -15.04
CA LEU A 103 25.69 -11.22 -16.04
C LEU A 103 26.32 -9.92 -15.51
N LEU A 104 25.66 -9.21 -14.58
CA LEU A 104 26.23 -8.01 -13.94
C LEU A 104 27.32 -8.35 -12.91
N GLY A 105 27.34 -9.59 -12.40
CA GLY A 105 28.39 -10.10 -11.54
C GLY A 105 28.33 -9.67 -10.08
N HIS A 106 27.19 -9.17 -9.58
CA HIS A 106 27.02 -8.79 -8.18
C HIS A 106 26.24 -9.85 -7.39
N LYS A 107 26.48 -9.91 -6.08
CA LYS A 107 25.73 -10.76 -5.15
C LYS A 107 24.68 -9.98 -4.35
N VAL A 108 24.85 -8.67 -4.23
CA VAL A 108 23.92 -7.78 -3.54
C VAL A 108 23.55 -6.64 -4.48
N TYR A 109 22.25 -6.44 -4.67
CA TYR A 109 21.66 -5.34 -5.40
C TYR A 109 20.92 -4.47 -4.40
N ASP A 110 21.28 -3.20 -4.40
CA ASP A 110 20.85 -2.24 -3.39
C ASP A 110 19.43 -1.78 -3.67
N ASP A 111 19.12 -1.47 -4.93
CA ASP A 111 17.79 -1.07 -5.37
C ASP A 111 17.54 -1.55 -6.81
N ILE A 112 16.37 -2.13 -7.06
CA ILE A 112 15.91 -2.55 -8.39
C ILE A 112 14.57 -1.89 -8.70
N TRP A 113 14.52 -1.10 -9.77
CA TRP A 113 13.33 -0.41 -10.24
C TRP A 113 12.76 -1.17 -11.43
N ILE A 114 11.48 -1.53 -11.38
CA ILE A 114 10.83 -2.43 -12.31
C ILE A 114 9.61 -1.72 -12.91
N ASP A 115 9.71 -1.36 -14.18
CA ASP A 115 8.62 -0.86 -15.03
C ASP A 115 8.70 -1.56 -16.38
N ALA A 116 8.21 -2.80 -16.43
CA ALA A 116 8.43 -3.72 -17.55
C ALA A 116 7.16 -3.92 -18.39
N GLU A 117 6.29 -2.90 -18.43
CA GLU A 117 5.09 -2.81 -19.27
C GLU A 117 4.19 -4.08 -19.23
N GLY A 118 4.08 -4.71 -18.05
CA GLY A 118 3.29 -5.92 -17.81
C GLY A 118 4.09 -7.21 -17.58
N ALA A 119 5.38 -7.23 -17.87
CA ALA A 119 6.24 -8.39 -17.56
C ALA A 119 6.58 -8.49 -16.05
N GLU A 120 6.27 -7.47 -15.25
CA GLU A 120 6.61 -7.41 -13.82
C GLU A 120 5.88 -8.49 -13.02
N TYR A 121 4.69 -8.91 -13.48
CA TYR A 121 3.92 -10.00 -12.88
C TYR A 121 4.64 -11.35 -12.96
N GLU A 122 5.45 -11.58 -14.00
CA GLU A 122 6.27 -12.79 -14.12
C GLU A 122 7.41 -12.81 -13.08
N LEU A 123 7.80 -11.64 -12.57
CA LEU A 123 8.91 -11.49 -11.62
C LEU A 123 8.49 -11.71 -10.16
N PHE A 124 7.20 -11.76 -9.84
CA PHE A 124 6.71 -11.96 -8.48
C PHE A 124 7.36 -13.15 -7.74
N PRO A 125 7.46 -14.35 -8.34
CA PRO A 125 8.01 -15.52 -7.64
C PRO A 125 9.49 -15.41 -7.30
N TYR A 126 10.23 -14.53 -7.97
CA TYR A 126 11.66 -14.34 -7.73
C TYR A 126 11.96 -13.78 -6.36
N PHE A 127 11.05 -12.94 -5.83
CA PHE A 127 11.22 -12.24 -4.56
C PHE A 127 10.74 -13.06 -3.34
N TYR A 128 10.11 -14.22 -3.57
CA TYR A 128 9.69 -15.11 -2.49
C TYR A 128 10.90 -15.69 -1.75
N ARG A 129 10.69 -16.08 -0.49
CA ARG A 129 11.67 -16.86 0.27
C ARG A 129 11.80 -18.25 -0.37
N GLY A 130 13.03 -18.65 -0.68
CA GLY A 130 13.30 -19.86 -1.47
C GLY A 130 12.97 -19.70 -2.97
N GLY A 131 12.81 -18.46 -3.45
CA GLY A 131 12.64 -18.18 -4.87
C GLY A 131 13.97 -18.23 -5.65
N GLU A 132 13.90 -17.93 -6.94
CA GLU A 132 15.05 -18.00 -7.86
C GLU A 132 16.22 -17.06 -7.48
N LEU A 133 15.94 -15.91 -6.85
CA LEU A 133 16.98 -15.05 -6.30
C LEU A 133 17.77 -15.76 -5.19
N ASP A 134 17.08 -16.50 -4.31
CA ASP A 134 17.71 -17.24 -3.21
C ASP A 134 18.52 -18.43 -3.72
N HIS A 135 17.96 -19.20 -4.66
CA HIS A 135 18.66 -20.30 -5.30
C HIS A 135 19.95 -19.86 -6.01
N SER A 136 19.98 -18.61 -6.49
CA SER A 136 21.14 -18.02 -7.17
C SER A 136 22.10 -17.28 -6.23
N GLY A 137 21.78 -17.23 -4.93
CA GLY A 137 22.54 -16.50 -3.92
C GLY A 137 22.58 -14.99 -4.17
N ILE A 138 21.51 -14.44 -4.75
CA ILE A 138 21.35 -13.02 -5.05
C ILE A 138 20.50 -12.38 -3.95
N THR A 139 21.00 -11.28 -3.38
CA THR A 139 20.28 -10.49 -2.40
C THR A 139 19.82 -9.18 -3.03
N VAL A 140 18.52 -8.92 -3.00
CA VAL A 140 17.96 -7.60 -3.36
C VAL A 140 17.52 -6.91 -2.07
N CYS A 141 18.11 -5.76 -1.77
CA CYS A 141 17.81 -5.01 -0.57
C CYS A 141 16.55 -4.17 -0.70
N GLN A 142 16.40 -3.46 -1.82
CA GLN A 142 15.20 -2.70 -2.13
C GLN A 142 14.72 -3.04 -3.53
N PHE A 143 13.41 -3.04 -3.72
CA PHE A 143 12.88 -3.00 -5.07
C PHE A 143 11.60 -2.19 -5.13
N ASN A 144 11.42 -1.58 -6.28
CA ASN A 144 10.28 -0.76 -6.63
C ASN A 144 9.66 -1.35 -7.88
N ILE A 145 8.34 -1.53 -7.87
CA ILE A 145 7.64 -2.17 -8.99
C ILE A 145 6.42 -1.33 -9.38
N GLU A 146 6.32 -1.03 -10.67
CA GLU A 146 5.18 -0.38 -11.30
C GLU A 146 4.27 -1.44 -11.91
N LEU A 147 3.04 -1.55 -11.40
CA LEU A 147 2.07 -2.54 -11.86
C LEU A 147 1.10 -1.93 -12.86
N GLN A 148 1.30 -2.31 -14.11
CA GLN A 148 0.46 -1.96 -15.24
C GLN A 148 -0.91 -2.64 -15.18
N ASN A 149 -1.96 -1.88 -15.51
CA ASN A 149 -3.33 -2.37 -15.71
C ASN A 149 -3.96 -3.11 -14.52
N LEU A 150 -3.38 -3.04 -13.31
CA LEU A 150 -3.96 -3.67 -12.13
C LEU A 150 -5.33 -3.05 -11.79
N PHE A 151 -5.48 -1.73 -11.99
CA PHE A 151 -6.74 -1.01 -11.81
C PHE A 151 -7.09 -0.23 -13.07
N LYS A 152 -7.98 -0.78 -13.92
CA LYS A 152 -8.41 -0.19 -15.21
C LYS A 152 -9.14 1.16 -15.11
N ARG A 153 -9.43 1.66 -13.91
CA ARG A 153 -10.03 2.98 -13.67
C ARG A 153 -9.43 3.59 -12.42
N LYS A 154 -9.32 4.92 -12.40
CA LYS A 154 -8.88 5.74 -11.25
C LYS A 154 -9.40 5.10 -9.96
N CYS A 155 -8.52 4.41 -9.24
CA CYS A 155 -8.70 4.26 -7.81
C CYS A 155 -8.63 5.68 -7.26
N VAL A 156 -9.68 6.13 -6.60
CA VAL A 156 -9.74 7.51 -6.14
C VAL A 156 -8.99 7.56 -4.83
N ILE A 157 -7.68 7.69 -4.96
CA ILE A 157 -6.86 8.25 -3.90
C ILE A 157 -6.90 9.76 -4.12
N SER A 158 -8.04 10.37 -3.78
CA SER A 158 -8.12 11.84 -3.73
C SER A 158 -7.17 12.33 -2.65
N ILE A 159 -6.44 13.41 -2.93
CA ILE A 159 -5.41 13.98 -2.04
C ILE A 159 -6.00 14.38 -0.66
N HIS A 160 -7.32 14.60 -0.60
CA HIS A 160 -8.09 14.83 0.64
C HIS A 160 -8.79 13.56 1.18
N VAL A 161 -9.11 12.56 0.35
CA VAL A 161 -9.68 11.25 0.75
C VAL A 161 -8.57 10.21 0.71
N ARG A 162 -7.75 10.17 1.76
CA ARG A 162 -6.44 9.50 1.70
C ARG A 162 -6.46 7.96 1.76
N ARG A 163 -7.45 7.28 1.15
CA ARG A 163 -7.33 6.02 0.36
C ARG A 163 -8.56 5.14 0.52
N TYR A 164 -9.31 5.05 -0.56
CA TYR A 164 -10.30 4.00 -0.78
C TYR A 164 -9.86 3.20 -1.99
N VAL A 165 -9.61 1.90 -1.82
CA VAL A 165 -9.31 1.00 -2.94
C VAL A 165 -10.61 0.36 -3.40
N LYS A 166 -11.07 0.79 -4.58
CA LYS A 166 -12.21 0.16 -5.26
C LYS A 166 -11.73 -0.86 -6.27
N PHE A 167 -12.25 -2.07 -6.15
CA PHE A 167 -11.88 -3.14 -7.08
C PHE A 167 -12.93 -3.41 -8.16
N GLN A 168 -14.15 -2.86 -8.02
CA GLN A 168 -15.32 -3.18 -8.86
C GLN A 168 -16.25 -1.97 -9.10
N ASN A 169 -17.11 -2.03 -10.13
CA ASN A 169 -18.17 -1.03 -10.38
C ASN A 169 -19.42 -1.25 -9.51
N GLU A 170 -19.36 -2.15 -8.53
CA GLU A 170 -20.49 -2.48 -7.67
C GLU A 170 -20.76 -1.39 -6.61
N PRO A 171 -22.00 -1.30 -6.10
CA PRO A 171 -22.33 -0.40 -5.00
C PRO A 171 -21.53 -0.78 -3.76
N SER A 172 -21.07 0.22 -3.02
CA SER A 172 -20.21 0.00 -1.86
C SER A 172 -20.92 0.31 -0.55
N ILE A 173 -20.54 -0.39 0.51
CA ILE A 173 -21.01 -0.16 1.87
C ILE A 173 -19.89 0.53 2.66
N ILE A 174 -20.08 1.81 2.96
CA ILE A 174 -19.12 2.65 3.69
C ILE A 174 -19.67 2.94 5.09
N VAL A 175 -18.83 2.78 6.11
CA VAL A 175 -19.17 3.05 7.50
C VAL A 175 -18.19 4.06 8.08
N THR A 176 -18.67 5.12 8.73
CA THR A 176 -17.85 6.09 9.47
C THR A 176 -18.19 6.01 10.96
N LEU A 177 -17.20 5.76 11.81
CA LEU A 177 -17.31 5.84 13.27
C LEU A 177 -16.62 7.13 13.76
N GLY A 178 -17.38 7.99 14.44
CA GLY A 178 -16.90 9.31 14.87
C GLY A 178 -16.98 10.31 13.73
N ILE A 179 -18.17 10.86 13.50
CA ILE A 179 -18.38 11.86 12.46
C ILE A 179 -17.94 13.21 13.02
N GLY A 180 -16.87 13.77 12.45
CA GLY A 180 -16.51 15.16 12.71
C GLY A 180 -17.41 16.15 11.97
N GLN A 181 -17.18 17.44 12.22
CA GLN A 181 -17.83 18.52 11.46
C GLN A 181 -17.26 18.69 10.03
N ASP A 182 -16.35 17.83 9.61
CA ASP A 182 -15.76 17.80 8.26
C ASP A 182 -16.09 16.49 7.56
N THR A 183 -17.09 16.51 6.68
CA THR A 183 -17.49 15.39 5.82
C THR A 183 -16.89 15.47 4.41
N THR A 184 -15.89 16.32 4.18
CA THR A 184 -15.31 16.55 2.85
C THR A 184 -14.78 15.25 2.24
N ALA A 185 -14.28 14.34 3.09
CA ALA A 185 -13.71 13.10 2.63
C ALA A 185 -14.79 12.12 2.14
N GLU A 186 -15.90 11.98 2.87
CA GLU A 186 -17.09 11.21 2.49
C GLU A 186 -17.77 11.78 1.24
N GLU A 187 -17.88 13.11 1.13
CA GLU A 187 -18.45 13.75 -0.06
C GLU A 187 -17.59 13.52 -1.30
N ALA A 188 -16.27 13.52 -1.14
CA ALA A 188 -15.35 13.29 -2.25
C ALA A 188 -15.36 11.81 -2.71
N ILE A 189 -15.57 10.84 -1.81
CA ILE A 189 -15.75 9.44 -2.21
C ILE A 189 -17.14 9.19 -2.82
N LEU A 190 -18.19 9.86 -2.32
CA LEU A 190 -19.54 9.81 -2.91
C LEU A 190 -19.54 10.18 -4.40
N LYS A 191 -18.75 11.18 -4.80
CA LYS A 191 -18.64 11.65 -6.20
C LYS A 191 -18.10 10.61 -7.16
N VAL A 192 -17.44 9.56 -6.66
CA VAL A 192 -16.77 8.55 -7.48
C VAL A 192 -17.36 7.16 -7.33
N LEU A 193 -18.16 6.94 -6.29
CA LEU A 193 -18.88 5.69 -6.08
C LEU A 193 -20.17 5.64 -6.90
N PRO A 194 -20.66 4.44 -7.26
CA PRO A 194 -21.98 4.26 -7.83
C PRO A 194 -23.04 4.86 -6.90
N LYS A 195 -24.06 5.50 -7.49
CA LYS A 195 -25.14 6.16 -6.74
C LYS A 195 -25.90 5.24 -5.77
N SER A 196 -25.86 3.93 -6.00
CA SER A 196 -26.47 2.91 -5.14
C SER A 196 -25.62 2.52 -3.93
N SER A 197 -24.43 3.11 -3.77
CA SER A 197 -23.59 2.89 -2.60
C SER A 197 -24.24 3.47 -1.35
N LYS A 198 -24.02 2.82 -0.20
CA LYS A 198 -24.65 3.18 1.08
C LYS A 198 -23.60 3.68 2.05
N PHE A 199 -23.93 4.77 2.73
CA PHE A 199 -23.10 5.40 3.74
C PHE A 199 -23.82 5.32 5.08
N TYR A 200 -23.12 4.87 6.11
CA TYR A 200 -23.63 4.74 7.47
C TYR A 200 -22.66 5.42 8.42
N GLY A 201 -23.13 6.42 9.13
CA GLY A 201 -22.30 7.20 10.04
C GLY A 201 -22.84 7.10 11.46
N VAL A 202 -21.95 6.94 12.43
CA VAL A 202 -22.29 6.93 13.86
C VAL A 202 -21.52 8.03 14.57
N ASP A 203 -22.23 8.84 15.35
CA ASP A 203 -21.64 9.82 16.24
C ASP A 203 -22.61 10.13 17.39
N PRO A 204 -22.14 10.30 18.64
CA PRO A 204 -23.02 10.68 19.74
C PRO A 204 -23.45 12.16 19.72
N VAL A 205 -22.79 13.03 18.96
CA VAL A 205 -23.14 14.45 18.78
C VAL A 205 -24.04 14.58 17.56
N HIS A 206 -25.27 15.06 17.74
CA HIS A 206 -26.28 15.06 16.68
C HIS A 206 -26.47 16.44 16.05
N GLU A 207 -26.21 17.52 16.79
CA GLU A 207 -26.66 18.88 16.47
C GLU A 207 -26.20 19.35 15.08
N VAL A 208 -24.92 19.17 14.76
CA VAL A 208 -24.33 19.56 13.46
C VAL A 208 -24.04 18.33 12.60
N ASN A 209 -23.56 17.25 13.22
CA ASN A 209 -23.05 16.09 12.49
C ASN A 209 -24.18 15.32 11.79
N GLU A 210 -25.38 15.27 12.37
CA GLU A 210 -26.53 14.62 11.74
C GLU A 210 -26.91 15.34 10.44
N GLU A 211 -27.04 16.67 10.47
CA GLU A 211 -27.40 17.46 9.31
C GLU A 211 -26.36 17.34 8.18
N LEU A 212 -25.08 17.34 8.53
CA LEU A 212 -24.00 17.17 7.56
C LEU A 212 -24.03 15.78 6.91
N TYR A 213 -24.13 14.71 7.71
CA TYR A 213 -24.04 13.35 7.21
C TYR A 213 -25.32 12.89 6.49
N ALA A 214 -26.49 13.35 6.93
CA ALA A 214 -27.79 12.99 6.34
C ALA A 214 -27.94 13.44 4.87
N LYS A 215 -27.07 14.33 4.38
CA LYS A 215 -27.03 14.76 2.97
C LYS A 215 -26.71 13.61 2.00
N PHE A 216 -26.03 12.57 2.47
CA PHE A 216 -25.59 11.46 1.60
C PHE A 216 -25.65 10.07 2.25
N GLY A 217 -25.84 9.99 3.57
CA GLY A 217 -25.85 8.74 4.31
C GLY A 217 -26.90 8.68 5.40
N LYS A 218 -26.91 7.58 6.15
CA LYS A 218 -27.76 7.40 7.33
C LYS A 218 -26.94 7.64 8.59
N PHE A 219 -27.39 8.58 9.42
CA PHE A 219 -26.79 8.91 10.71
C PHE A 219 -27.39 8.05 11.84
N PHE A 220 -26.59 7.78 12.86
CA PHE A 220 -26.98 7.06 14.07
C PHE A 220 -26.40 7.77 15.31
N PRO A 221 -27.27 8.20 16.26
CA PRO A 221 -26.90 9.09 17.37
C PRO A 221 -26.31 8.31 18.57
N PHE A 222 -25.25 7.55 18.36
CA PHE A 222 -24.54 6.81 19.41
C PHE A 222 -23.08 6.60 19.07
N ALA A 223 -22.26 6.33 20.07
CA ALA A 223 -20.88 5.91 19.89
C ALA A 223 -20.79 4.41 19.62
N VAL A 224 -19.69 3.97 19.02
CA VAL A 224 -19.39 2.54 18.81
C VAL A 224 -18.10 2.19 19.55
N GLY A 225 -18.10 1.06 20.24
CA GLY A 225 -16.96 0.58 21.03
C GLY A 225 -16.93 -0.94 21.17
N GLY A 226 -16.07 -1.46 22.05
CA GLY A 226 -15.94 -2.91 22.24
C GLY A 226 -17.07 -3.55 23.04
N LYS A 227 -17.96 -2.76 23.65
CA LYS A 227 -19.11 -3.23 24.44
C LYS A 227 -20.27 -2.25 24.39
N SER A 228 -21.49 -2.76 24.44
CA SER A 228 -22.68 -1.95 24.65
C SER A 228 -22.76 -1.49 26.10
N LYS A 229 -22.73 -0.18 26.35
CA LYS A 229 -22.76 0.44 27.68
C LYS A 229 -23.13 1.91 27.59
N VAL A 230 -23.51 2.53 28.71
CA VAL A 230 -23.48 3.98 28.86
C VAL A 230 -22.17 4.33 29.56
N SER A 231 -21.36 5.22 28.97
CA SER A 231 -20.11 5.67 29.59
C SER A 231 -19.72 7.06 29.11
N LEU A 232 -18.80 7.70 29.84
CA LEU A 232 -18.20 8.96 29.43
C LEU A 232 -17.36 8.76 28.15
N ALA A 233 -17.55 9.66 27.20
CA ALA A 233 -16.71 9.82 26.02
C ALA A 233 -16.37 11.30 25.83
N SER A 234 -15.16 11.57 25.35
CA SER A 234 -14.75 12.90 24.91
C SER A 234 -15.43 13.20 23.58
N VAL A 235 -16.26 14.25 23.53
CA VAL A 235 -17.00 14.64 22.32
C VAL A 235 -16.74 16.10 21.99
N PHE A 236 -16.63 16.42 20.70
CA PHE A 236 -16.46 17.79 20.25
C PHE A 236 -17.81 18.51 20.19
N ALA A 237 -18.05 19.41 21.15
CA ALA A 237 -19.28 20.18 21.23
C ALA A 237 -18.98 21.66 21.52
N ASN A 238 -19.67 22.57 20.83
CA ASN A 238 -19.53 24.03 21.00
C ASN A 238 -18.08 24.54 20.85
N GLY A 239 -17.28 23.93 19.98
CA GLY A 239 -15.91 24.36 19.69
C GLY A 239 -14.83 23.82 20.64
N SER A 240 -15.18 22.91 21.56
CA SER A 240 -14.23 22.28 22.49
C SER A 240 -14.57 20.81 22.75
N TYR A 241 -13.59 20.02 23.17
CA TYR A 241 -13.83 18.67 23.66
C TYR A 241 -14.34 18.68 25.10
N VAL A 242 -15.43 17.97 25.34
CA VAL A 242 -16.06 17.82 26.66
C VAL A 242 -16.42 16.36 26.89
N ASP A 243 -16.27 15.90 28.13
CA ASP A 243 -16.73 14.55 28.50
C ASP A 243 -18.25 14.56 28.65
N ARG A 244 -18.94 13.67 27.91
CA ARG A 244 -20.39 13.46 28.03
C ARG A 244 -20.69 11.97 28.20
N GLU A 245 -21.73 11.66 28.95
CA GLU A 245 -22.27 10.30 28.97
C GLU A 245 -22.97 10.03 27.64
N VAL A 246 -22.51 8.98 26.96
CA VAL A 246 -23.05 8.58 25.66
C VAL A 246 -23.37 7.09 25.66
N ILE A 247 -24.31 6.71 24.83
CA ILE A 247 -24.61 5.30 24.56
C ILE A 247 -23.53 4.78 23.63
N HIS A 248 -22.82 3.73 24.05
CA HIS A 248 -21.96 2.93 23.19
C HIS A 248 -22.73 1.69 22.75
N ILE A 249 -22.66 1.38 21.47
CA ILE A 249 -23.11 0.11 20.90
C ILE A 249 -21.87 -0.72 20.52
N GLU A 250 -21.91 -2.00 20.86
CA GLU A 250 -20.87 -2.95 20.48
C GLU A 250 -20.70 -3.00 18.95
N PHE A 251 -19.46 -2.95 18.47
CA PHE A 251 -19.12 -2.80 17.06
C PHE A 251 -19.76 -3.84 16.14
N VAL A 252 -19.66 -5.13 16.47
CA VAL A 252 -20.27 -6.20 15.66
C VAL A 252 -21.79 -6.12 15.68
N HIS A 253 -22.40 -5.84 16.84
CA HIS A 253 -23.83 -5.63 16.96
C HIS A 253 -24.31 -4.50 16.05
N PHE A 254 -23.60 -3.37 16.05
CA PHE A 254 -23.90 -2.26 15.14
C PHE A 254 -23.85 -2.68 13.67
N LEU A 255 -22.78 -3.37 13.25
CA LEU A 255 -22.69 -3.84 11.88
C LEU A 255 -23.85 -4.80 11.54
N LEU A 256 -24.17 -5.76 12.41
CA LEU A 256 -25.30 -6.68 12.21
C LEU A 256 -26.64 -5.95 12.05
N LEU A 257 -26.86 -4.83 12.75
CA LEU A 257 -28.07 -3.99 12.58
C LEU A 257 -28.17 -3.36 11.19
N LEU A 258 -27.04 -3.09 10.52
CA LEU A 258 -27.03 -2.58 9.15
C LEU A 258 -27.41 -3.65 8.11
N GLY A 259 -27.29 -4.93 8.47
CA GLY A 259 -27.77 -6.06 7.67
C GLY A 259 -26.84 -6.50 6.54
N HIS A 260 -25.56 -6.09 6.53
CA HIS A 260 -24.60 -6.49 5.49
C HIS A 260 -23.64 -7.56 5.99
N LYS A 261 -23.10 -8.36 5.07
CA LYS A 261 -22.05 -9.35 5.34
C LYS A 261 -20.66 -8.91 4.88
N VAL A 262 -20.60 -7.96 3.95
CA VAL A 262 -19.36 -7.37 3.44
C VAL A 262 -19.47 -5.85 3.57
N TYR A 263 -18.47 -5.26 4.21
CA TYR A 263 -18.29 -3.82 4.35
C TYR A 263 -17.07 -3.42 3.54
N ASP A 264 -17.26 -2.55 2.57
CA ASP A 264 -16.22 -2.16 1.64
C ASP A 264 -15.19 -1.27 2.31
N ASP A 265 -15.59 -0.35 3.18
CA ASP A 265 -14.65 0.49 3.95
C ASP A 265 -15.27 0.91 5.29
N ILE A 266 -14.44 0.93 6.32
CA ILE A 266 -14.82 1.40 7.67
C ILE A 266 -13.79 2.43 8.12
N TRP A 267 -14.23 3.64 8.42
CA TRP A 267 -13.39 4.72 8.93
C TRP A 267 -13.62 4.84 10.42
N ILE A 268 -12.54 4.82 11.20
CA ILE A 268 -12.58 4.70 12.66
C ILE A 268 -11.82 5.88 13.25
N ASP A 269 -12.57 6.81 13.83
CA ASP A 269 -12.06 7.93 14.60
C ASP A 269 -12.86 8.03 15.91
N ALA A 270 -12.55 7.16 16.87
CA ALA A 270 -13.42 6.90 18.01
C ALA A 270 -12.92 7.53 19.33
N GLU A 271 -12.09 8.58 19.23
CA GLU A 271 -11.58 9.38 20.36
C GLU A 271 -11.05 8.52 21.54
N GLY A 272 -10.32 7.45 21.22
CA GLY A 272 -9.70 6.51 22.16
C GLY A 272 -10.44 5.18 22.31
N ALA A 273 -11.69 5.04 21.86
CA ALA A 273 -12.40 3.76 21.88
C ALA A 273 -11.88 2.78 20.81
N GLU A 274 -11.10 3.25 19.83
CA GLU A 274 -10.55 2.42 18.75
C GLU A 274 -9.61 1.32 19.26
N TYR A 275 -8.99 1.50 20.43
CA TYR A 275 -8.14 0.50 21.07
C TYR A 275 -8.90 -0.77 21.44
N GLU A 276 -10.18 -0.65 21.83
CA GLU A 276 -11.03 -1.81 22.11
C GLU A 276 -11.41 -2.57 20.82
N LEU A 277 -11.33 -1.90 19.67
CA LEU A 277 -11.69 -2.47 18.37
C LEU A 277 -10.56 -3.28 17.73
N PHE A 278 -9.31 -3.12 18.17
CA PHE A 278 -8.16 -3.84 17.60
C PHE A 278 -8.38 -5.36 17.47
N PRO A 279 -8.88 -6.09 18.49
CA PRO A 279 -9.03 -7.54 18.41
C PRO A 279 -10.11 -8.01 17.42
N TYR A 280 -11.01 -7.14 17.00
CA TYR A 280 -12.07 -7.48 16.06
C TYR A 280 -11.53 -7.84 14.68
N PHE A 281 -10.45 -7.18 14.28
CA PHE A 281 -9.80 -7.37 12.97
C PHE A 281 -8.85 -8.57 12.93
N TYR A 282 -8.61 -9.23 14.07
CA TYR A 282 -7.80 -10.45 14.12
C TYR A 282 -8.49 -11.60 13.41
N ARG A 283 -7.70 -12.53 12.88
CA ARG A 283 -8.22 -13.80 12.35
C ARG A 283 -8.87 -14.58 13.50
N GLY A 284 -10.10 -15.04 13.29
CA GLY A 284 -10.93 -15.68 14.33
C GLY A 284 -11.51 -14.72 15.36
N GLY A 285 -11.38 -13.40 15.15
CA GLY A 285 -11.99 -12.35 15.98
C GLY A 285 -13.51 -12.27 15.82
N GLU A 286 -14.13 -11.29 16.47
CA GLU A 286 -15.60 -11.17 16.50
C GLU A 286 -16.24 -10.91 15.13
N LEU A 287 -15.53 -10.20 14.23
CA LEU A 287 -15.98 -10.03 12.85
C LEU A 287 -16.11 -11.39 12.15
N ASP A 288 -15.11 -12.27 12.29
CA ASP A 288 -15.11 -13.60 11.68
C ASP A 288 -16.16 -14.51 12.30
N ARG A 289 -16.29 -14.49 13.64
CA ARG A 289 -17.32 -15.26 14.35
C ARG A 289 -18.74 -14.89 13.93
N SER A 290 -18.92 -13.64 13.48
CA SER A 290 -20.21 -13.11 13.02
C SER A 290 -20.42 -13.21 11.51
N GLY A 291 -19.44 -13.78 10.79
CA GLY A 291 -19.46 -13.90 9.33
C GLY A 291 -19.43 -12.54 8.62
N ILE A 292 -18.80 -11.54 9.24
CA ILE A 292 -18.64 -10.18 8.70
C ILE A 292 -17.26 -10.06 8.07
N THR A 293 -17.24 -9.59 6.82
CA THR A 293 -16.01 -9.29 6.09
C THR A 293 -15.85 -7.78 5.98
N VAL A 294 -14.75 -7.25 6.50
CA VAL A 294 -14.35 -5.86 6.26
C VAL A 294 -13.22 -5.85 5.25
N CYS A 295 -13.44 -5.22 4.10
CA CYS A 295 -12.47 -5.21 3.02
C CYS A 295 -11.31 -4.27 3.28
N GLN A 296 -11.59 -3.06 3.74
CA GLN A 296 -10.56 -2.11 4.16
C GLN A 296 -11.08 -1.32 5.34
N PHE A 297 -10.14 -0.78 6.10
CA PHE A 297 -10.48 0.16 7.15
C PHE A 297 -9.37 1.18 7.32
N ASN A 298 -9.80 2.38 7.67
CA ASN A 298 -8.96 3.50 8.07
C ASN A 298 -9.16 3.69 9.56
N ILE A 299 -8.06 3.86 10.30
CA ILE A 299 -8.12 4.05 11.75
C ILE A 299 -7.20 5.19 12.17
N GLU A 300 -7.76 6.13 12.92
CA GLU A 300 -7.02 7.14 13.66
C GLU A 300 -6.80 6.63 15.09
N VAL A 301 -5.55 6.31 15.39
CA VAL A 301 -5.12 5.86 16.72
C VAL A 301 -4.67 7.09 17.50
N HIS A 302 -5.45 7.44 18.51
CA HIS A 302 -5.20 8.58 19.40
C HIS A 302 -3.94 8.36 20.21
N ILE A 303 -3.29 9.45 20.66
CA ILE A 303 -2.02 9.36 21.39
C ILE A 303 -2.09 8.32 22.53
N PRO A 304 -1.24 7.27 22.48
CA PRO A 304 -1.24 6.23 23.49
C PRO A 304 -0.50 6.66 24.77
N ASP A 305 -1.07 6.34 25.92
CA ASP A 305 -0.32 6.11 27.16
C ASP A 305 0.51 4.82 27.08
N ASP A 306 1.33 4.52 28.09
CA ASP A 306 2.22 3.35 28.03
C ASP A 306 1.49 2.00 27.85
N PRO A 307 0.36 1.73 28.55
CA PRO A 307 -0.48 0.56 28.26
C PRO A 307 -1.00 0.52 26.82
N LYS A 308 -1.49 1.66 26.29
CA LYS A 308 -1.99 1.76 24.91
C LYS A 308 -0.89 1.57 23.87
N LYS A 309 0.36 1.98 24.16
CA LYS A 309 1.52 1.72 23.29
C LYS A 309 1.73 0.21 23.12
N GLU A 310 1.60 -0.55 24.20
CA GLU A 310 1.70 -2.01 24.14
C GLU A 310 0.52 -2.65 23.40
N MET A 311 -0.70 -2.14 23.61
CA MET A 311 -1.87 -2.58 22.82
C MET A 311 -1.67 -2.35 21.32
N PHE A 312 -1.18 -1.17 20.95
CA PHE A 312 -0.88 -0.81 19.57
C PHE A 312 0.24 -1.70 18.99
N ARG A 313 1.33 -1.90 19.75
CA ARG A 313 2.43 -2.81 19.34
C ARG A 313 1.89 -4.22 19.09
N LYS A 314 1.10 -4.76 20.02
CA LYS A 314 0.48 -6.07 19.91
C LYS A 314 -0.46 -6.15 18.70
N PHE A 315 -1.26 -5.10 18.47
CA PHE A 315 -2.13 -5.00 17.30
C PHE A 315 -1.33 -5.12 16.00
N ILE A 316 -0.34 -4.27 15.78
CA ILE A 316 0.47 -4.30 14.54
C ILE A 316 1.14 -5.67 14.34
N LEU A 317 1.77 -6.23 15.38
CA LEU A 317 2.42 -7.54 15.28
C LEU A 317 1.44 -8.67 14.99
N THR A 318 0.24 -8.63 15.59
CA THR A 318 -0.81 -9.62 15.36
C THR A 318 -1.39 -9.50 13.95
N MET A 319 -1.58 -8.28 13.45
CA MET A 319 -2.06 -8.04 12.08
C MET A 319 -1.08 -8.59 11.04
N LEU A 320 0.23 -8.36 11.25
CA LEU A 320 1.30 -8.94 10.42
C LEU A 320 1.27 -10.47 10.46
N HIS A 321 1.24 -11.07 11.66
CA HIS A 321 1.21 -12.52 11.82
C HIS A 321 -0.03 -13.18 11.18
N ASN A 322 -1.19 -12.53 11.26
CA ASN A 322 -2.44 -13.06 10.73
C ASN A 322 -2.48 -13.10 9.19
N ASN A 323 -1.59 -12.40 8.49
CA ASN A 323 -1.50 -12.37 7.02
C ASN A 323 -2.86 -12.11 6.35
N ARG A 324 -3.71 -11.29 6.98
CA ARG A 324 -5.06 -10.96 6.50
C ARG A 324 -5.10 -9.58 5.87
N TYR A 325 -4.64 -8.59 6.62
CA TYR A 325 -4.60 -7.21 6.19
C TYR A 325 -3.15 -6.77 5.97
N ALA A 326 -2.87 -6.17 4.82
CA ALA A 326 -1.65 -5.38 4.66
C ALA A 326 -1.97 -3.91 5.00
N PHE A 327 -1.03 -3.19 5.61
CA PHE A 327 -1.15 -1.75 5.84
C PHE A 327 -0.17 -0.98 4.94
N PHE A 328 -0.60 0.15 4.38
CA PHE A 328 0.13 0.80 3.26
C PHE A 328 0.72 2.17 3.57
N ARG A 329 0.44 2.72 4.76
CA ARG A 329 1.06 3.95 5.26
C ARG A 329 0.74 4.20 6.71
N ILE A 330 1.74 4.73 7.39
CA ILE A 330 1.62 5.35 8.70
C ILE A 330 1.73 6.86 8.47
N VAL A 331 0.68 7.61 8.82
CA VAL A 331 0.77 9.08 8.90
C VAL A 331 0.92 9.43 10.37
N LEU A 332 2.11 9.91 10.72
CA LEU A 332 2.42 10.42 12.05
C LEU A 332 2.05 11.90 12.09
N GLY A 333 1.01 12.23 12.84
CA GLY A 333 0.64 13.59 13.26
C GLY A 333 0.68 13.69 14.78
N PHE A 334 -0.30 14.38 15.37
CA PHE A 334 -0.60 14.22 16.80
C PHE A 334 -1.06 12.78 17.05
N ASN A 335 -2.04 12.31 16.27
CA ASN A 335 -2.48 10.91 16.23
C ASN A 335 -1.80 10.11 15.10
N ILE A 336 -1.96 8.80 15.12
CA ILE A 336 -1.41 7.87 14.11
C ILE A 336 -2.54 7.40 13.20
N ARG A 337 -2.50 7.76 11.92
CA ARG A 337 -3.48 7.24 10.94
C ARG A 337 -2.92 6.08 10.16
N LEU A 338 -3.68 4.99 10.12
CA LEU A 338 -3.36 3.75 9.42
C LEU A 338 -4.47 3.39 8.43
N TYR A 339 -4.07 2.74 7.34
CA TYR A 339 -4.97 2.20 6.32
C TYR A 339 -4.62 0.75 6.06
N PHE A 340 -5.63 -0.12 6.15
CA PHE A 340 -5.53 -1.57 6.03
C PHE A 340 -6.42 -2.08 4.89
N LEU A 341 -5.94 -3.07 4.13
CA LEU A 341 -6.72 -3.78 3.11
C LEU A 341 -6.61 -5.29 3.30
N ASN A 342 -7.76 -5.97 3.27
CA ASN A 342 -7.90 -7.40 3.42
C ASN A 342 -7.53 -8.12 2.12
N PHE A 343 -6.36 -8.76 2.10
CA PHE A 343 -5.94 -9.58 0.96
C PHE A 343 -6.40 -11.02 1.04
N SER A 344 -6.81 -11.48 2.21
CA SER A 344 -7.24 -12.88 2.39
C SER A 344 -8.56 -13.19 1.70
N ASP A 345 -9.43 -12.19 1.59
CA ASP A 345 -10.73 -12.33 0.93
C ASP A 345 -10.65 -11.82 -0.51
N SER A 346 -10.93 -12.69 -1.49
CA SER A 346 -10.83 -12.33 -2.91
C SER A 346 -11.78 -11.19 -3.27
N ARG A 347 -12.97 -11.12 -2.65
CA ARG A 347 -13.97 -10.07 -2.88
C ARG A 347 -13.42 -8.68 -2.60
N CYS A 348 -12.45 -8.59 -1.69
CA CYS A 348 -11.84 -7.34 -1.26
C CYS A 348 -10.64 -6.91 -2.12
N VAL A 349 -10.22 -7.70 -3.11
CA VAL A 349 -9.08 -7.38 -3.98
C VAL A 349 -9.42 -7.46 -5.47
N HIS A 350 -10.42 -8.25 -5.86
CA HIS A 350 -10.90 -8.30 -7.25
C HIS A 350 -12.20 -9.08 -7.40
N SER A 351 -12.81 -9.02 -8.59
CA SER A 351 -13.64 -10.15 -9.03
C SER A 351 -12.71 -11.33 -9.29
N PRO A 352 -13.01 -12.56 -8.81
CA PRO A 352 -12.14 -13.74 -8.97
C PRO A 352 -11.60 -14.00 -10.38
N ASP A 353 -12.26 -13.44 -11.40
CA ASP A 353 -11.98 -13.64 -12.82
C ASP A 353 -10.88 -12.74 -13.42
N ASP A 354 -10.14 -11.97 -12.62
CA ASP A 354 -9.00 -11.14 -13.08
C ASP A 354 -7.65 -11.78 -12.69
N PRO A 355 -6.95 -12.47 -13.63
CA PRO A 355 -5.72 -13.20 -13.32
C PRO A 355 -4.59 -12.32 -12.77
N LYS A 356 -4.47 -11.07 -13.25
CA LYS A 356 -3.41 -10.15 -12.81
C LYS A 356 -3.63 -9.72 -11.36
N LYS A 357 -4.88 -9.46 -10.99
CA LYS A 357 -5.22 -9.11 -9.61
C LYS A 357 -5.08 -10.31 -8.66
N GLU A 358 -5.40 -11.53 -9.11
CA GLU A 358 -5.13 -12.73 -8.33
C GLU A 358 -3.63 -12.98 -8.13
N MET A 359 -2.82 -12.79 -9.18
CA MET A 359 -1.35 -12.85 -9.08
C MET A 359 -0.83 -11.82 -8.07
N PHE A 360 -1.33 -10.60 -8.12
CA PHE A 360 -0.97 -9.55 -7.15
C PHE A 360 -1.40 -9.90 -5.73
N ARG A 361 -2.63 -10.40 -5.54
CA ARG A 361 -3.14 -10.85 -4.24
C ARG A 361 -2.23 -11.94 -3.65
N LYS A 362 -1.92 -12.96 -4.44
CA LYS A 362 -1.00 -14.03 -4.05
C LYS A 362 0.39 -13.50 -3.72
N PHE A 363 0.92 -12.60 -4.56
CA PHE A 363 2.21 -11.97 -4.33
C PHE A 363 2.24 -11.27 -2.96
N ILE A 364 1.30 -10.39 -2.66
CA ILE A 364 1.25 -9.70 -1.36
C ILE A 364 1.12 -10.68 -0.19
N LEU A 365 0.23 -11.68 -0.28
CA LEU A 365 0.06 -12.68 0.79
C LEU A 365 1.32 -13.49 1.04
N THR A 366 1.99 -13.94 -0.02
CA THR A 366 3.26 -14.68 0.09
C THR A 366 4.34 -13.79 0.69
N MET A 367 4.46 -12.54 0.26
CA MET A 367 5.45 -11.60 0.78
C MET A 367 5.26 -11.30 2.28
N LEU A 368 4.00 -11.18 2.72
CA LEU A 368 3.67 -11.04 4.15
C LEU A 368 4.04 -12.31 4.93
N HIS A 369 3.67 -13.48 4.42
CA HIS A 369 3.98 -14.77 5.04
C HIS A 369 5.49 -14.98 5.18
N ASP A 370 6.25 -14.68 4.13
CA ASP A 370 7.69 -14.88 4.10
C ASP A 370 8.44 -13.97 5.08
N ASN A 371 7.81 -12.87 5.53
CA ASN A 371 8.41 -11.87 6.42
C ASN A 371 9.81 -11.43 5.94
N ARG A 372 10.01 -11.42 4.62
CA ARG A 372 11.29 -11.08 3.99
C ARG A 372 11.37 -9.60 3.65
N TYR A 373 10.33 -9.08 2.99
CA TYR A 373 10.24 -7.67 2.67
C TYR A 373 9.08 -7.03 3.39
N ALA A 374 9.28 -5.83 3.93
CA ALA A 374 8.17 -5.01 4.38
C ALA A 374 7.74 -4.03 3.28
N PHE A 375 6.46 -3.68 3.30
CA PHE A 375 5.83 -2.79 2.34
C PHE A 375 5.75 -1.36 2.90
N PHE A 376 6.22 -0.36 2.15
CA PHE A 376 6.33 1.01 2.70
C PHE A 376 5.33 2.01 2.13
N ARG A 377 4.91 1.84 0.87
CA ARG A 377 4.09 2.86 0.21
C ARG A 377 3.43 2.36 -1.06
N ILE A 378 2.14 2.66 -1.21
CA ILE A 378 1.48 2.77 -2.53
C ILE A 378 1.56 4.22 -2.99
N VAL A 379 2.18 4.46 -4.14
CA VAL A 379 1.99 5.70 -4.91
C VAL A 379 1.15 5.35 -6.11
N GLN A 380 -0.03 5.97 -6.23
CA GLN A 380 -0.91 5.71 -7.35
C GLN A 380 -1.04 6.95 -8.24
N ALA A 381 -0.80 6.73 -9.53
CA ALA A 381 -1.17 7.63 -10.63
C ALA A 381 -2.08 6.84 -11.59
N SER A 382 -1.77 6.76 -12.89
CA SER A 382 -2.39 5.77 -13.79
C SER A 382 -2.04 4.33 -13.41
N HIS A 383 -0.85 4.11 -12.83
CA HIS A 383 -0.32 2.82 -12.37
C HIS A 383 -0.08 2.82 -10.86
N ILE A 384 0.10 1.63 -10.29
CA ILE A 384 0.44 1.46 -8.88
C ILE A 384 1.94 1.25 -8.76
N ARG A 385 2.58 2.03 -7.89
CA ARG A 385 3.97 1.80 -7.49
C ARG A 385 4.05 1.30 -6.07
N LEU A 386 4.85 0.25 -5.90
CA LEU A 386 5.06 -0.46 -4.65
C LEU A 386 6.54 -0.39 -4.27
N TYR A 387 6.82 -0.18 -2.98
CA TYR A 387 8.17 -0.04 -2.44
C TYR A 387 8.41 -1.10 -1.38
N PHE A 388 9.47 -1.89 -1.55
CA PHE A 388 9.83 -3.01 -0.67
C PHE A 388 11.26 -2.86 -0.15
N LEU A 389 11.47 -3.15 1.14
CA LEU A 389 12.79 -3.26 1.77
C LEU A 389 12.95 -4.63 2.39
N ASN A 390 14.09 -5.27 2.18
CA ASN A 390 14.44 -6.59 2.70
C ASN A 390 14.89 -6.49 4.16
N PHE A 391 14.14 -7.12 5.06
CA PHE A 391 14.42 -7.19 6.50
C PHE A 391 15.10 -8.49 6.93
N SER A 392 15.07 -9.53 6.09
CA SER A 392 15.68 -10.82 6.46
C SER A 392 17.20 -10.82 6.30
N ASP A 393 17.76 -9.88 5.53
CA ASP A 393 19.20 -9.75 5.34
C ASP A 393 19.77 -8.61 6.20
N SER A 394 20.68 -8.97 7.12
CA SER A 394 21.30 -8.02 8.04
C SER A 394 22.10 -6.92 7.32
N ARG A 395 22.63 -7.17 6.11
CA ARG A 395 23.34 -6.16 5.33
C ARG A 395 22.39 -5.07 4.85
N CYS A 396 21.20 -5.44 4.38
CA CYS A 396 20.18 -4.50 3.94
C CYS A 396 19.64 -3.67 5.10
N VAL A 397 19.38 -4.33 6.23
CA VAL A 397 18.92 -3.66 7.47
C VAL A 397 19.99 -2.71 8.01
N SER A 398 21.24 -3.14 8.12
CA SER A 398 22.34 -2.28 8.59
C SER A 398 22.60 -1.10 7.66
N LYS A 399 22.47 -1.28 6.35
CA LYS A 399 22.71 -0.21 5.37
C LYS A 399 21.59 0.84 5.37
N TYR A 400 20.34 0.42 5.57
CA TYR A 400 19.18 1.26 5.29
C TYR A 400 18.30 1.61 6.48
N ILE A 401 18.42 0.88 7.60
CA ILE A 401 17.59 1.06 8.79
C ILE A 401 18.42 1.58 9.96
N PHE A 402 19.56 0.95 10.27
CA PHE A 402 20.36 1.31 11.43
C PHE A 402 21.46 2.34 11.10
N ARG A 403 21.74 3.23 12.05
CA ARG A 403 22.86 4.17 11.99
C ARG A 403 24.11 3.41 12.43
N GLN A 404 25.15 3.32 11.61
CA GLN A 404 26.48 3.07 12.17
C GLN A 404 26.82 4.27 13.07
N SER A 405 26.92 4.02 14.37
CA SER A 405 27.54 4.98 15.29
C SER A 405 28.98 5.16 14.83
N THR A 406 29.29 6.32 14.27
CA THR A 406 30.68 6.75 14.08
C THR A 406 31.30 6.84 15.47
N SER A 407 32.16 5.88 15.81
CA SER A 407 33.14 5.99 16.89
C SER A 407 34.25 6.95 16.49
#